data_AF-A0A7Z1N7T2-F1
#
_entry.id   AF-A0A7Z1N7T2-F1
#
_cell.length_a   1.000
_cell.length_b   1.000
_cell.length_c   1.000
_cell.angle_alpha   90.00
_cell.angle_beta   90.00
_cell.angle_gamma   90.00
#
_symmetry.space_group_name_H-M   'P 1'
#
loop_
_entity.id
_entity.type
_entity.pdbx_description
1 polymer ?
#
loop_
_entity_poly.entity_id
_entity_poly.type
_entity_poly.pdbx_seq_one_letter_code
_entity_poly.pdbx_strand_id
1 'polypeptide(L)'
;MMAQRLYEAGHITYMRTDSTNLSQDALNMVRGYISDKFGKKYLPDSANQYASKENSQEAHEAIRPSDVNVLAETLKDMEADAQKIYQLIWRQFVACQMTPAQYDSTTLTVAAGDFKLKARGRTLRFDGWTKVMPALRKGDEDRTLPLVKQGDRLSLVELTPAQH
;
A
#
# COMPACT_ATOMS: atom_id res chain seq x y z
N MET A 1 0.45 -23.65 -5.19
CA MET A 1 -0.53 -24.18 -6.16
C MET A 1 -1.56 -23.15 -6.60
N MET A 2 -1.99 -22.21 -5.75
CA MET A 2 -3.05 -21.24 -6.12
C MET A 2 -2.65 -20.23 -7.20
N ALA A 3 -1.46 -19.63 -7.13
CA ALA A 3 -0.98 -18.72 -8.18
C ALA A 3 -0.81 -19.42 -9.54
N GLN A 4 -0.39 -20.69 -9.54
CA GLN A 4 -0.34 -21.53 -10.74
C GLN A 4 -1.73 -21.67 -11.37
N ARG A 5 -2.76 -22.00 -10.57
CA ARG A 5 -4.14 -22.11 -11.07
C ARG A 5 -4.68 -20.79 -11.64
N LEU A 6 -4.42 -19.67 -10.98
CA LEU A 6 -4.81 -18.35 -11.48
C LEU A 6 -4.15 -18.03 -12.82
N TYR A 7 -2.89 -18.41 -13.00
CA TYR A 7 -2.16 -18.26 -14.26
C TYR A 7 -2.71 -19.18 -15.36
N GLU A 8 -2.92 -20.47 -15.07
CA GLU A 8 -3.46 -21.45 -16.02
C GLU A 8 -4.89 -21.11 -16.48
N ALA A 9 -5.68 -20.50 -15.59
CA ALA A 9 -7.00 -19.98 -15.91
C ALA A 9 -6.98 -18.59 -16.60
N GLY A 10 -5.80 -18.00 -16.81
CA GLY A 10 -5.63 -16.72 -17.51
C GLY A 10 -5.97 -15.48 -16.70
N HIS A 11 -6.13 -15.58 -15.37
CA HIS A 11 -6.48 -14.45 -14.52
C HIS A 11 -5.30 -13.54 -14.17
N ILE A 12 -4.09 -14.08 -14.11
CA ILE A 12 -2.87 -13.32 -13.81
C ILE A 12 -1.76 -13.63 -14.81
N THR A 13 -0.77 -12.75 -14.87
CA THR A 13 0.50 -12.99 -15.57
C THR A 13 1.33 -14.10 -14.91
N TYR A 14 2.38 -14.55 -15.59
CA TYR A 14 3.23 -15.65 -15.12
C TYR A 14 3.84 -15.35 -13.74
N MET A 15 3.54 -16.20 -12.76
CA MET A 15 3.84 -15.96 -11.34
C MET A 15 5.29 -16.24 -10.92
N ARG A 16 6.15 -16.71 -11.83
CA ARG A 16 7.58 -16.94 -11.57
C ARG A 16 8.40 -15.87 -12.28
N THR A 17 8.44 -14.70 -11.67
CA THR A 17 9.10 -13.50 -12.19
C THR A 17 9.82 -12.79 -11.04
N ASP A 18 10.95 -12.19 -11.35
CA ASP A 18 11.69 -11.27 -10.48
C ASP A 18 11.63 -9.81 -10.96
N SER A 19 10.82 -9.57 -12.00
CA SER A 19 10.58 -8.26 -12.58
C SER A 19 9.41 -7.55 -11.92
N THR A 20 9.54 -6.24 -11.75
CA THR A 20 8.45 -5.33 -11.34
C THR A 20 7.95 -4.49 -12.51
N ASN A 21 8.44 -4.76 -13.73
CA ASN A 21 8.06 -4.04 -14.93
C ASN A 21 6.57 -4.29 -15.28
N LEU A 22 5.93 -3.28 -15.84
CA LEU A 22 4.56 -3.33 -16.33
C LEU A 22 4.55 -2.93 -17.81
N SER A 23 3.86 -3.69 -18.65
CA SER A 23 3.73 -3.35 -20.06
C SER A 23 2.97 -2.02 -20.24
N GLN A 24 3.16 -1.36 -21.38
CA GLN A 24 2.44 -0.12 -21.68
C GLN A 24 0.91 -0.33 -21.67
N ASP A 25 0.44 -1.48 -22.15
CA ASP A 25 -0.98 -1.83 -22.12
C ASP A 25 -1.49 -2.00 -20.69
N ALA A 26 -0.71 -2.65 -19.82
CA ALA A 26 -1.04 -2.80 -18.41
C ALA A 26 -1.14 -1.44 -17.70
N LEU A 27 -0.18 -0.54 -17.97
CA LEU A 27 -0.16 0.82 -17.44
C LEU A 27 -1.38 1.61 -17.90
N ASN A 28 -1.70 1.56 -19.19
CA ASN A 28 -2.86 2.26 -19.75
C ASN A 28 -4.18 1.73 -19.14
N MET A 29 -4.31 0.41 -19.04
CA MET A 29 -5.47 -0.27 -18.47
C MET A 29 -5.73 0.15 -17.01
N VAL A 30 -4.72 0.04 -16.15
CA VAL A 30 -4.89 0.36 -14.72
C VAL A 30 -5.08 1.85 -14.48
N ARG A 31 -4.41 2.71 -15.25
CA ARG A 31 -4.57 4.17 -15.15
C ARG A 31 -5.97 4.60 -15.60
N GLY A 32 -6.51 3.99 -16.66
CA GLY A 32 -7.90 4.18 -17.09
C GLY A 32 -8.88 3.78 -15.98
N TYR A 33 -8.71 2.58 -15.42
CA TYR A 33 -9.53 2.13 -14.29
C TYR A 33 -9.47 3.08 -13.09
N ILE A 34 -8.28 3.61 -12.75
CA ILE A 34 -8.13 4.55 -11.64
C ILE A 34 -8.85 5.87 -11.93
N SER A 35 -8.71 6.40 -13.14
CA SER A 35 -9.41 7.61 -13.59
C SER A 35 -10.92 7.45 -13.42
N ASP A 36 -11.47 6.32 -13.87
CA ASP A 36 -12.91 6.09 -13.92
C ASP A 36 -13.52 5.79 -12.55
N LYS A 37 -12.81 5.03 -11.69
CA LYS A 37 -13.35 4.56 -10.41
C LYS A 37 -13.01 5.42 -9.21
N PHE A 38 -11.87 6.12 -9.23
CA PHE A 38 -11.40 6.91 -8.08
C PHE A 38 -11.31 8.41 -8.39
N GLY A 39 -11.13 8.77 -9.66
CA GLY A 39 -11.05 10.16 -10.12
C GLY A 39 -9.63 10.73 -10.09
N LYS A 40 -9.47 11.91 -10.71
CA LYS A 40 -8.17 12.52 -11.03
C LYS A 40 -7.22 12.66 -9.84
N LYS A 41 -7.72 12.93 -8.64
CA LYS A 41 -6.87 13.10 -7.43
C LYS A 41 -6.13 11.83 -7.02
N TYR A 42 -6.55 10.65 -7.49
CA TYR A 42 -5.90 9.37 -7.22
C TYR A 42 -4.98 8.90 -8.36
N LEU A 43 -4.99 9.58 -9.50
CA LEU A 43 -4.20 9.23 -10.68
C LEU A 43 -2.96 10.14 -10.75
N PRO A 44 -1.74 9.60 -10.67
CA PRO A 44 -0.52 10.37 -10.87
C PRO A 44 -0.44 10.91 -12.30
N ASP A 45 0.14 12.11 -12.47
CA ASP A 45 0.27 12.78 -13.78
C ASP A 45 1.03 11.89 -14.79
N SER A 46 2.10 11.23 -14.35
CA SER A 46 2.85 10.22 -15.12
C SER A 46 2.72 8.83 -14.51
N ALA A 47 2.92 7.76 -15.30
CA ALA A 47 2.96 6.40 -14.78
C ALA A 47 4.10 6.23 -13.75
N ASN A 48 3.84 5.50 -12.67
CA ASN A 48 4.87 5.16 -11.70
C ASN A 48 5.72 4.04 -12.27
N GLN A 49 7.05 4.22 -12.26
CA GLN A 49 8.01 3.22 -12.70
C GLN A 49 8.73 2.63 -11.50
N TYR A 50 8.91 1.31 -11.50
CA TYR A 50 9.59 0.57 -10.44
C TYR A 50 10.80 -0.15 -11.01
N ALA A 51 11.94 -0.05 -10.33
CA ALA A 51 13.16 -0.71 -10.76
C ALA A 51 13.06 -2.23 -10.56
N SER A 52 13.47 -2.98 -11.58
CA SER A 52 13.78 -4.42 -11.46
C SER A 52 15.24 -4.60 -11.03
N LYS A 53 15.59 -5.78 -10.53
CA LYS A 53 17.00 -6.12 -10.21
C LYS A 53 17.84 -6.19 -11.49
N GLU A 54 19.11 -5.79 -11.42
CA GLU A 54 20.04 -5.78 -12.57
C GLU A 54 20.24 -7.14 -13.26
N ASN A 55 19.96 -8.25 -12.57
CA ASN A 55 20.03 -9.61 -13.13
C ASN A 55 18.65 -10.23 -13.42
N SER A 56 17.59 -9.42 -13.39
CA SER A 56 16.26 -9.93 -13.74
C SER A 56 16.26 -10.37 -15.20
N GLN A 57 15.58 -11.47 -15.49
CA GLN A 57 15.32 -11.83 -16.88
C GLN A 57 14.39 -10.76 -17.44
N GLU A 58 14.96 -9.71 -18.04
CA GLU A 58 14.33 -8.43 -18.43
C GLU A 58 13.08 -8.58 -19.32
N ALA A 59 12.83 -9.78 -19.86
CA ALA A 59 11.67 -10.10 -20.69
C ALA A 59 10.38 -10.41 -19.90
N HIS A 60 10.42 -10.54 -18.56
CA HIS A 60 9.22 -10.88 -17.79
C HIS A 60 8.53 -9.65 -17.20
N GLU A 61 7.21 -9.74 -17.11
CA GLU A 61 6.36 -8.74 -16.48
C GLU A 61 6.16 -9.05 -14.99
N ALA A 62 5.76 -8.04 -14.21
CA ALA A 62 5.30 -8.25 -12.84
C ALA A 62 4.07 -9.16 -12.78
N ILE A 63 3.83 -9.76 -11.60
CA ILE A 63 2.59 -10.49 -11.32
C ILE A 63 1.46 -9.48 -11.17
N ARG A 64 0.49 -9.51 -12.09
CA ARG A 64 -0.67 -8.62 -12.12
C ARG A 64 -1.90 -9.34 -12.69
N PRO A 65 -3.11 -8.79 -12.54
CA PRO A 65 -4.28 -9.25 -13.27
C PRO A 65 -4.08 -9.13 -14.77
N SER A 66 -4.61 -10.09 -15.53
CA SER A 66 -4.69 -10.00 -17.00
C SER A 66 -5.65 -8.87 -17.42
N ASP A 67 -6.75 -8.70 -16.68
CA ASP A 67 -7.72 -7.61 -16.85
C ASP A 67 -8.05 -6.98 -15.49
N VAL A 68 -7.87 -5.67 -15.37
CA VAL A 68 -8.15 -4.91 -14.14
C VAL A 68 -9.64 -4.86 -13.78
N ASN A 69 -10.54 -5.09 -14.74
CA ASN A 69 -11.99 -5.05 -14.53
C ASN A 69 -12.54 -6.34 -13.92
N VAL A 70 -11.76 -7.43 -13.96
CA VAL A 70 -12.13 -8.69 -13.33
C VAL A 70 -11.84 -8.59 -11.84
N LEU A 71 -12.89 -8.69 -11.02
CA LEU A 71 -12.78 -8.63 -9.56
C LEU A 71 -12.76 -10.04 -8.96
N ALA A 72 -12.12 -10.21 -7.80
CA ALA A 72 -11.95 -11.51 -7.14
C ALA A 72 -13.29 -12.25 -6.94
N GLU A 73 -14.33 -11.50 -6.60
CA GLU A 73 -15.69 -11.99 -6.33
C GLU A 73 -16.39 -12.55 -7.58
N THR A 74 -15.87 -12.24 -8.78
CA THR A 74 -16.40 -12.74 -10.05
C THR A 74 -15.78 -14.08 -10.47
N LEU A 75 -14.69 -14.52 -9.82
CA LEU A 75 -13.97 -15.75 -10.12
C LEU A 75 -14.65 -16.98 -9.48
N LYS A 76 -15.87 -17.31 -9.93
CA LYS A 76 -16.70 -18.38 -9.34
C LYS A 76 -16.07 -19.77 -9.42
N ASP A 77 -15.22 -20.03 -10.41
CA ASP A 77 -14.54 -21.31 -10.63
C ASP A 77 -13.24 -21.44 -9.81
N MET A 78 -12.90 -20.42 -9.02
CA MET A 78 -11.73 -20.39 -8.16
C MET A 78 -12.10 -20.61 -6.69
N GLU A 79 -11.30 -21.40 -6.00
CA GLU A 79 -11.40 -21.61 -4.55
C GLU A 79 -11.19 -20.31 -3.78
N ALA A 80 -11.78 -20.21 -2.58
CA ALA A 80 -11.77 -18.99 -1.77
C ALA A 80 -10.36 -18.41 -1.56
N ASP A 81 -9.35 -19.26 -1.37
CA ASP A 81 -7.98 -18.78 -1.17
C ASP A 81 -7.31 -18.31 -2.46
N ALA A 82 -7.65 -18.88 -3.62
CA ALA A 82 -7.22 -18.37 -4.92
C ALA A 82 -7.87 -17.00 -5.19
N GLN A 83 -9.14 -16.80 -4.85
CA GLN A 83 -9.78 -15.49 -4.91
C GLN A 83 -9.11 -14.45 -4.00
N LYS A 84 -8.72 -14.82 -2.78
CA LYS A 84 -7.97 -13.92 -1.86
C LYS A 84 -6.61 -13.54 -2.42
N ILE A 85 -5.87 -14.49 -3.00
CA ILE A 85 -4.58 -14.22 -3.65
C ILE A 85 -4.77 -13.30 -4.86
N TYR A 86 -5.79 -13.55 -5.68
CA TYR A 86 -6.13 -12.67 -6.78
C TYR A 86 -6.47 -11.26 -6.29
N GLN A 87 -7.28 -11.12 -5.23
CA GLN A 87 -7.63 -9.84 -4.64
C GLN A 87 -6.38 -9.08 -4.15
N LEU A 88 -5.43 -9.79 -3.53
CA LEU A 88 -4.16 -9.22 -3.10
C LEU A 88 -3.32 -8.71 -4.28
N ILE A 89 -3.15 -9.53 -5.32
CA ILE A 89 -2.43 -9.15 -6.55
C ILE A 89 -3.11 -7.94 -7.21
N TRP A 90 -4.44 -7.97 -7.33
CA TRP A 90 -5.23 -6.89 -7.91
C TRP A 90 -5.08 -5.59 -7.13
N ARG A 91 -5.21 -5.63 -5.79
CA ARG A 91 -5.05 -4.45 -4.94
C ARG A 91 -3.65 -3.86 -5.05
N GLN A 92 -2.62 -4.70 -5.05
CA GLN A 92 -1.24 -4.27 -5.20
C GLN A 92 -0.99 -3.62 -6.57
N PHE A 93 -1.50 -4.22 -7.64
CA PHE A 93 -1.37 -3.70 -9.01
C PHE A 93 -2.07 -2.35 -9.20
N VAL A 94 -3.30 -2.19 -8.70
CA VAL A 94 -4.01 -0.90 -8.76
C VAL A 94 -3.31 0.14 -7.89
N ALA A 95 -2.99 -0.20 -6.64
CA ALA A 95 -2.36 0.71 -5.70
C ALA A 95 -1.00 1.25 -6.17
N CYS A 96 -0.19 0.44 -6.89
CA CYS A 96 1.12 0.89 -7.37
C CYS A 96 1.04 2.00 -8.43
N GLN A 97 -0.11 2.18 -9.09
CA GLN A 97 -0.33 3.28 -10.05
C GLN A 97 -1.21 4.39 -9.48
N MET A 98 -1.45 4.42 -8.17
CA MET A 98 -2.19 5.50 -7.50
C MET A 98 -1.25 6.53 -6.86
N THR A 99 -1.77 7.72 -6.58
CA THR A 99 -1.07 8.78 -5.86
C THR A 99 -0.72 8.39 -4.42
N PRO A 100 0.38 8.93 -3.84
CA PRO A 100 0.75 8.69 -2.45
C PRO A 100 -0.35 9.09 -1.45
N ALA A 101 -0.46 8.34 -0.35
CA ALA A 101 -1.19 8.79 0.82
C ALA A 101 -0.44 9.97 1.48
N GLN A 102 -1.18 10.94 2.01
CA GLN A 102 -0.62 12.12 2.66
C GLN A 102 -1.04 12.16 4.14
N TYR A 103 -0.09 12.50 5.00
CA TYR A 103 -0.26 12.53 6.44
C TYR A 103 0.28 13.82 7.02
N ASP A 104 -0.41 14.33 8.04
CA ASP A 104 0.11 15.39 8.89
C ASP A 104 0.82 14.74 10.09
N SER A 105 2.15 14.80 10.08
CA SER A 105 3.01 14.17 11.09
C SER A 105 3.26 15.12 12.26
N THR A 106 3.06 14.63 13.48
CA THR A 106 3.31 15.35 14.73
C THR A 106 4.40 14.61 15.52
N THR A 107 5.41 15.34 15.96
CA THR A 107 6.43 14.83 16.90
C THR A 107 6.43 15.71 18.14
N LEU A 108 6.11 15.13 19.29
CA LEU A 108 6.24 15.77 20.59
C LEU A 108 7.53 15.31 21.24
N THR A 109 8.30 16.26 21.77
CA THR A 109 9.47 15.98 22.61
C THR A 109 9.19 16.50 24.01
N VAL A 110 9.23 15.62 24.99
CA VAL A 110 8.96 15.93 26.40
C VAL A 110 10.26 15.84 27.19
N ALA A 111 10.60 16.88 27.94
CA ALA A 111 11.70 16.87 28.88
C ALA A 111 11.18 16.48 30.28
N ALA A 112 11.89 15.58 30.96
CA ALA A 112 11.57 15.14 32.32
C ALA A 112 12.88 14.93 33.10
N GLY A 113 13.26 15.93 33.91
CA GLY A 113 14.60 15.97 34.51
C GLY A 113 15.67 15.92 33.42
N ASP A 114 16.60 14.97 33.53
CA ASP A 114 17.67 14.76 32.54
C ASP A 114 17.24 13.92 31.33
N PHE A 115 15.99 13.43 31.32
CA PHE A 115 15.48 12.56 30.26
C PHE A 115 14.73 13.34 29.19
N LYS A 116 14.77 12.81 27.96
CA LYS A 116 13.94 13.27 26.85
C LYS A 116 13.13 12.10 26.30
N LEU A 117 11.82 12.26 26.28
CA LEU A 117 10.88 11.31 25.68
C LEU A 117 10.37 11.87 24.35
N LYS A 118 10.01 10.98 23.43
CA LYS A 118 9.42 11.36 22.15
C LYS A 118 8.12 10.59 21.94
N ALA A 119 7.07 11.31 21.57
CA ALA A 119 5.86 10.74 21.03
C ALA A 119 5.75 11.15 19.56
N ARG A 120 5.43 10.18 18.70
CA ARG A 120 5.16 10.41 17.28
C ARG A 120 3.73 9.99 17.00
N GLY A 121 3.05 10.77 16.18
CA GLY A 121 1.76 10.40 15.65
C GLY A 121 1.55 11.07 14.31
N ARG A 122 0.59 10.56 13.55
CA ARG A 122 0.22 11.14 12.26
C ARG A 122 -1.28 11.03 12.05
N THR A 123 -1.84 12.02 11.37
CA THR A 123 -3.25 12.01 10.98
C THR A 123 -3.34 11.90 9.46
N LEU A 124 -4.17 11.00 8.96
CA LEU A 124 -4.37 10.80 7.52
C LEU A 124 -5.10 12.01 6.92
N ARG A 125 -4.45 12.71 5.99
CA ARG A 125 -5.02 13.84 5.25
C ARG A 125 -5.61 13.40 3.91
N PHE A 126 -4.97 12.42 3.26
CA PHE A 126 -5.43 11.84 2.01
C PHE A 126 -5.04 10.37 1.93
N ASP A 127 -6.01 9.50 1.65
CA ASP A 127 -5.85 8.04 1.63
C ASP A 127 -5.01 7.54 0.44
N GLY A 128 -5.00 8.24 -0.70
CA GLY A 128 -4.20 7.85 -1.88
C GLY A 128 -4.37 6.37 -2.22
N TRP A 129 -3.25 5.68 -2.48
CA TRP A 129 -3.21 4.24 -2.74
C TRP A 129 -3.78 3.37 -1.60
N THR A 130 -3.76 3.86 -0.34
CA THR A 130 -4.24 3.08 0.82
C THR A 130 -5.75 2.87 0.81
N LYS A 131 -6.48 3.61 -0.03
CA LYS A 131 -7.90 3.40 -0.31
C LYS A 131 -8.17 1.99 -0.86
N VAL A 132 -7.25 1.45 -1.67
CA VAL A 132 -7.40 0.14 -2.33
C VAL A 132 -6.62 -0.94 -1.61
N MET A 133 -5.42 -0.62 -1.14
CA MET A 133 -4.56 -1.55 -0.42
C MET A 133 -4.37 -1.04 1.01
N PRO A 134 -5.14 -1.56 2.00
CA PRO A 134 -5.03 -1.11 3.38
C PRO A 134 -3.58 -1.21 3.88
N ALA A 135 -3.05 -0.09 4.38
CA ALA A 135 -1.71 -0.08 4.95
C ALA A 135 -1.66 -1.02 6.17
N LEU A 136 -0.61 -1.85 6.24
CA LEU A 136 -0.29 -2.59 7.45
C LEU A 136 0.10 -1.57 8.53
N ARG A 137 -0.83 -1.27 9.44
CA ARG A 137 -0.59 -0.32 10.54
C ARG A 137 0.53 -0.87 11.41
N LYS A 138 1.65 -0.15 11.47
CA LYS A 138 2.80 -0.49 12.32
C LYS A 138 2.71 0.33 13.60
N GLY A 139 2.16 -0.26 14.65
CA GLY A 139 2.23 0.27 16.02
C GLY A 139 1.52 1.61 16.23
N ASP A 140 2.02 2.39 17.19
CA ASP A 140 1.38 3.60 17.73
C ASP A 140 1.55 4.86 16.87
N GLU A 141 2.29 4.78 15.74
CA GLU A 141 2.55 5.94 14.87
C GLU A 141 1.30 6.44 14.14
N ASP A 142 0.26 5.61 13.98
CA ASP A 142 -1.02 5.97 13.35
C ASP A 142 -2.02 6.70 14.27
N ARG A 143 -1.56 7.14 15.44
CA ARG A 143 -2.40 7.84 16.41
C ARG A 143 -2.35 9.35 16.20
N THR A 144 -3.49 10.01 16.37
CA THR A 144 -3.54 11.46 16.51
C THR A 144 -3.07 11.83 17.91
N LEU A 145 -2.03 12.67 17.99
CA LEU A 145 -1.56 13.20 19.26
C LEU A 145 -2.43 14.39 19.71
N PRO A 146 -2.59 14.60 21.03
CA PRO A 146 -3.30 15.76 21.54
C PRO A 146 -2.56 17.06 21.17
N LEU A 147 -3.34 18.14 21.03
CA LEU A 147 -2.78 19.47 20.86
C LEU A 147 -2.11 19.91 22.16
N VAL A 148 -0.80 20.17 22.12
CA VAL A 148 -0.04 20.74 23.24
C VAL A 148 0.83 21.89 22.73
N LYS A 149 1.11 22.85 23.60
CA LYS A 149 1.99 23.98 23.32
C LYS A 149 3.34 23.77 23.99
N GLN A 150 4.35 24.46 23.46
CA GLN A 150 5.66 24.50 24.10
C GLN A 150 5.52 25.09 25.52
N GLY A 151 6.03 24.38 26.52
CA GLY A 151 5.98 24.79 27.92
C GLY A 151 4.79 24.21 28.70
N ASP A 152 3.85 23.53 28.06
CA ASP A 152 2.76 22.85 28.76
C ASP A 152 3.32 21.78 29.72
N ARG A 153 2.76 21.74 30.93
CA ARG A 153 3.09 20.71 31.92
C ARG A 153 2.21 19.49 31.68
N LEU A 154 2.85 18.32 31.57
CA LEU A 154 2.16 17.04 31.42
C LEU A 154 2.24 16.26 32.74
N SER A 155 1.12 15.67 33.15
CA SER A 155 1.08 14.80 34.32
C SER A 155 1.54 13.40 33.95
N LEU A 156 2.49 12.85 34.71
CA LEU A 156 2.87 11.45 34.59
C LEU A 156 1.73 10.57 35.12
N VAL A 157 1.28 9.63 34.29
CA VAL A 157 0.27 8.63 34.68
C VAL A 157 0.94 7.32 35.06
N GLU A 158 1.78 6.79 34.18
CA GLU A 158 2.44 5.49 34.34
C GLU A 158 3.81 5.47 33.64
N LEU A 159 4.73 4.65 34.15
CA LEU A 159 5.96 4.26 33.47
C LEU A 159 5.97 2.74 33.30
N THR A 160 5.98 2.27 32.06
CA THR A 160 5.96 0.84 31.74
C THR A 160 7.30 0.44 31.09
N PRO A 161 8.18 -0.29 31.79
CA PRO A 161 9.40 -0.84 31.18
C PRO A 161 9.06 -1.89 30.11
N ALA A 162 9.70 -1.82 28.94
CA ALA A 162 9.53 -2.78 27.87
C ALA A 162 10.88 -3.20 27.28
N GLN A 163 10.96 -4.43 26.78
CA GLN A 163 12.13 -4.96 26.06
C GLN A 163 11.78 -5.10 24.58
N HIS A 164 12.74 -4.76 23.71
CA HIS A 164 12.64 -4.90 22.26
C HIS A 164 13.50 -6.05 21.75
#